data_AF-A0A7S4I2H4-F1
#
_entry.id   AF-A0A7S4I2H4-F1
#
_cell.length_a   1.000
_cell.length_b   1.000
_cell.length_c   1.000
_cell.angle_alpha   90.00
_cell.angle_beta   90.00
_cell.angle_gamma   90.00
#
_symmetry.space_group_name_H-M   'P 1'
#
loop_
_entity.id
_entity.type
_entity.pdbx_description
1 polymer ?
#
loop_
_entity_poly.entity_id
_entity_poly.type
_entity_poly.pdbx_seq_one_letter_code
_entity_poly.pdbx_strand_id
1 'polypeptide(L)'
;KDQKMILTSLRNHLHYERVDPNGPRFSFVDSETPLFPKYFTTLKKEPYTHAVSGGDNVDDEEEEDCVHCLPIDGANDFACANAGWVFGMENTIDIAGEEHRIYLRRQLVVWSDSIKLRFGSSESDSPFLWNYMKEYTCQ
;
A
#
# COMPACT_ATOMS: atom_id res chain seq x y z
N LYS A 1 -2.79 -24.10 9.74
CA LYS A 1 -1.89 -23.93 8.55
C LYS A 1 -1.54 -22.45 8.35
N ASP A 2 -2.51 -21.57 8.17
CA ASP A 2 -2.28 -20.14 7.90
C ASP A 2 -1.55 -19.40 9.02
N GLN A 3 -1.92 -19.60 10.31
CA GLN A 3 -1.22 -19.00 11.45
C GLN A 3 0.29 -19.30 11.47
N LYS A 4 0.68 -20.55 11.18
CA LYS A 4 2.10 -20.94 11.11
C LYS A 4 2.81 -20.17 9.99
N MET A 5 2.17 -20.03 8.83
CA MET A 5 2.72 -19.25 7.71
C MET A 5 2.87 -17.78 8.09
N ILE A 6 1.86 -17.17 8.73
CA ILE A 6 1.93 -15.78 9.22
C ILE A 6 3.15 -15.61 10.13
N LEU A 7 3.29 -16.45 11.15
CA LEU A 7 4.39 -16.35 12.11
C LEU A 7 5.75 -16.54 11.43
N THR A 8 5.86 -17.48 10.48
CA THR A 8 7.08 -17.68 9.71
C THR A 8 7.41 -16.44 8.86
N SER A 9 6.44 -15.90 8.11
CA SER A 9 6.68 -14.74 7.25
C SER A 9 7.07 -13.50 8.06
N LEU A 10 6.39 -13.25 9.17
CA LEU A 10 6.71 -12.13 10.08
C LEU A 10 8.10 -12.28 10.68
N ARG A 11 8.48 -13.49 11.12
CA ARG A 11 9.82 -13.78 11.63
C ARG A 11 10.90 -13.53 10.58
N ASN A 12 10.66 -13.95 9.35
CA ASN A 12 11.63 -13.79 8.26
C ASN A 12 11.81 -12.30 7.89
N HIS A 13 10.72 -11.52 7.83
CA HIS A 13 10.78 -10.07 7.61
C HIS A 13 11.62 -9.39 8.71
N LEU A 14 11.28 -9.65 9.97
CA LEU A 14 12.01 -9.06 11.11
C LEU A 14 13.48 -9.46 11.13
N HIS A 15 13.77 -10.73 10.85
CA HIS A 15 15.15 -11.21 10.78
C HIS A 15 15.93 -10.45 9.73
N TYR A 16 15.41 -10.37 8.49
CA TYR A 16 16.09 -9.66 7.41
C TYR A 16 16.26 -8.16 7.73
N GLU A 17 15.20 -7.48 8.14
CA GLU A 17 15.22 -6.03 8.33
C GLU A 17 16.06 -5.58 9.52
N ARG A 18 16.20 -6.41 10.57
CA ARG A 18 16.76 -5.96 11.85
C ARG A 18 17.97 -6.77 12.34
N VAL A 19 18.16 -8.00 11.88
CA VAL A 19 19.20 -8.91 12.40
C VAL A 19 20.21 -9.33 11.34
N ASP A 20 19.76 -9.60 10.13
CA ASP A 20 20.59 -10.16 9.07
C ASP A 20 21.73 -9.20 8.69
N PRO A 21 23.00 -9.67 8.62
CA PRO A 21 24.12 -8.84 8.21
C PRO A 21 24.00 -8.22 6.82
N ASN A 22 23.22 -8.85 5.93
CA ASN A 22 22.99 -8.38 4.56
C ASN A 22 21.72 -7.52 4.42
N GLY A 23 20.95 -7.37 5.50
CA GLY A 23 19.76 -6.54 5.52
C GLY A 23 20.04 -5.09 5.99
N PRO A 24 19.00 -4.25 6.02
CA PRO A 24 19.14 -2.83 6.41
C PRO A 24 19.51 -2.61 7.88
N ARG A 25 19.24 -3.58 8.77
CA ARG A 25 19.50 -3.53 10.22
C ARG A 25 18.94 -2.29 10.91
N PHE A 26 17.63 -2.07 10.77
CA PHE A 26 16.94 -0.98 11.45
C PHE A 26 17.01 -1.15 12.98
N SER A 27 17.64 -0.18 13.65
CA SER A 27 17.90 -0.21 15.09
C SER A 27 16.68 0.14 15.95
N PHE A 28 15.81 1.04 15.48
CA PHE A 28 14.68 1.56 16.24
C PHE A 28 13.34 1.21 15.59
N VAL A 29 12.27 1.26 16.39
CA VAL A 29 10.89 1.12 15.91
C VAL A 29 10.23 2.47 16.06
N ASP A 30 9.96 3.11 14.93
CA ASP A 30 9.36 4.44 14.83
C ASP A 30 8.39 4.51 13.64
N SER A 31 7.92 5.72 13.30
CA SER A 31 6.99 5.96 12.20
C SER A 31 7.58 5.69 10.82
N GLU A 32 8.89 5.88 10.65
CA GLU A 32 9.60 5.66 9.39
C GLU A 32 9.95 4.18 9.21
N THR A 33 10.36 3.52 10.29
CA THR A 33 10.78 2.12 10.33
C THR A 33 9.93 1.32 11.33
N PRO A 34 8.63 1.11 11.03
CA PRO A 34 7.75 0.35 11.92
C PRO A 34 8.21 -1.10 12.08
N LEU A 35 7.67 -1.80 13.08
CA LEU A 35 8.02 -3.21 13.32
C LEU A 35 7.60 -4.11 12.16
N PHE A 36 6.51 -3.76 11.47
CA PHE A 36 6.05 -4.43 10.26
C PHE A 36 5.62 -3.38 9.24
N PRO A 37 5.85 -3.61 7.95
CA PRO A 37 5.47 -2.66 6.92
C PRO A 37 3.94 -2.56 6.79
N LYS A 38 3.46 -1.46 6.18
CA LYS A 38 2.03 -1.19 5.99
C LYS A 38 1.54 -1.95 4.76
N TYR A 39 0.69 -2.95 4.98
CA TYR A 39 0.08 -3.75 3.90
C TYR A 39 -1.13 -3.06 3.27
N PHE A 40 -1.72 -2.12 3.99
CA PHE A 40 -2.88 -1.36 3.55
C PHE A 40 -2.69 0.10 3.90
N THR A 41 -2.99 0.97 2.94
CA THR A 41 -3.12 2.41 3.15
C THR A 41 -4.58 2.72 3.42
N THR A 42 -4.83 3.47 4.49
CA THR A 42 -6.17 3.92 4.88
C THR A 42 -6.47 5.26 4.22
N LEU A 43 -7.69 5.40 3.69
CA LEU A 43 -8.18 6.64 3.11
C LEU A 43 -9.46 7.06 3.82
N LYS A 44 -9.59 8.36 4.09
CA LYS A 44 -10.87 8.98 4.44
C LYS A 44 -11.65 9.30 3.18
N LYS A 45 -12.97 9.26 3.24
CA LYS A 45 -13.87 9.62 2.13
C LYS A 45 -14.00 11.14 1.95
N GLU A 46 -13.21 11.95 2.64
CA GLU A 46 -13.27 13.41 2.47
C GLU A 46 -13.12 13.74 0.97
N PRO A 47 -13.96 14.66 0.44
CA PRO A 47 -13.99 14.93 -0.97
C PRO A 47 -12.60 15.39 -1.40
N TYR A 48 -12.00 14.67 -2.34
CA TYR A 48 -10.77 15.08 -2.99
C TYR A 48 -11.01 16.44 -3.64
N THR A 49 -10.59 17.52 -2.98
CA THR A 49 -10.54 18.85 -3.56
C THR A 49 -9.25 18.92 -4.34
N HIS A 50 -9.31 18.83 -5.66
CA HIS A 50 -8.29 19.46 -6.50
C HIS A 50 -8.36 20.96 -6.24
N ALA A 51 -7.75 21.44 -5.15
CA ALA A 51 -7.43 22.85 -5.02
C ALA A 51 -6.34 23.10 -6.06
N VAL A 52 -6.75 23.56 -7.24
CA VAL A 52 -5.85 24.14 -8.22
C VAL A 52 -5.13 25.26 -7.49
N SER A 53 -3.83 25.10 -7.22
CA SER A 53 -2.96 26.17 -6.75
C SER A 53 -3.03 27.31 -7.78
N GLY A 54 -3.91 28.28 -7.51
CA GLY A 54 -4.35 29.28 -8.47
C GLY A 54 -5.30 30.26 -7.82
N GLY A 55 -4.92 30.81 -6.67
CA GLY A 55 -5.66 31.84 -5.98
C GLY A 55 -4.82 32.42 -4.86
N ASP A 56 -4.31 33.64 -5.07
CA ASP A 56 -3.55 34.39 -4.10
C ASP A 56 -4.34 34.56 -2.78
N ASN A 57 -3.66 34.35 -1.64
CA ASN A 57 -4.11 34.55 -0.26
C ASN A 57 -4.88 33.38 0.38
N VAL A 58 -4.14 32.37 0.85
CA VAL A 58 -4.50 31.58 2.03
C VAL A 58 -3.23 31.45 2.86
N ASP A 59 -3.32 31.77 4.15
CA ASP A 59 -2.22 31.67 5.10
C ASP A 59 -1.63 30.25 5.08
N ASP A 60 -0.30 30.16 4.98
CA ASP A 60 0.50 28.93 4.92
C ASP A 60 0.40 28.10 6.23
N GLU A 61 -0.77 27.54 6.53
CA GLU A 61 -0.84 26.30 7.30
C GLU A 61 -0.76 25.17 6.26
N GLU A 62 0.37 24.45 6.28
CA GLU A 62 0.70 23.35 5.38
C GLU A 62 -0.51 22.38 5.22
N GLU A 63 -1.37 22.62 4.23
CA GLU A 63 -2.20 21.59 3.62
C GLU A 63 -1.22 20.68 2.88
N GLU A 64 -0.55 19.83 3.65
CA GLU A 64 0.07 18.65 3.10
C GLU A 64 -1.06 17.91 2.35
N ASP A 65 -0.95 17.86 1.02
CA ASP A 65 -1.62 16.91 0.11
C ASP A 65 -1.25 15.44 0.46
N CYS A 66 -1.07 15.15 1.73
CA CYS A 66 -0.75 13.86 2.25
C CYS A 66 -2.08 13.15 2.45
N VAL A 67 -2.29 12.15 1.60
CA VAL A 67 -2.98 10.94 2.01
C VAL A 67 -2.37 10.48 3.35
N HIS A 68 -2.91 10.99 4.46
CA HIS A 68 -2.41 10.64 5.78
C HIS A 68 -2.72 9.17 6.00
N CYS A 69 -1.68 8.35 5.91
CA CYS A 69 -1.74 6.91 6.13
C CYS A 69 -1.95 6.65 7.63
N LEU A 70 -3.17 6.88 8.12
CA LEU A 70 -3.56 6.73 9.52
C LEU A 70 -3.59 5.25 9.94
N PRO A 71 -3.41 4.94 11.22
CA PRO A 71 -3.64 3.58 11.72
C PRO A 71 -5.03 3.07 11.32
N ILE A 72 -5.16 1.76 11.07
CA ILE A 72 -6.47 1.12 10.92
C ILE A 72 -7.11 1.09 12.31
N ASP A 73 -7.90 2.11 12.63
CA ASP A 73 -8.59 2.31 13.91
C ASP A 73 -10.12 2.22 13.79
N GLY A 74 -10.62 1.95 12.58
CA GLY A 74 -12.06 1.88 12.27
C GLY A 74 -12.71 3.24 11.99
N ALA A 75 -11.95 4.35 12.06
CA ALA A 75 -12.43 5.68 11.69
C ALA A 75 -12.26 6.01 10.20
N ASN A 76 -11.53 5.17 9.46
CA ASN A 76 -11.28 5.35 8.02
C ASN A 76 -12.33 4.64 7.18
N ASP A 77 -12.70 5.25 6.05
CA ASP A 77 -13.72 4.73 5.15
C ASP A 77 -13.21 3.60 4.24
N PHE A 78 -11.91 3.63 3.89
CA PHE A 78 -11.31 2.64 2.98
C PHE A 78 -9.95 2.15 3.49
N ALA A 79 -9.70 0.86 3.30
CA ALA A 79 -8.38 0.25 3.45
C ALA A 79 -7.95 -0.34 2.10
N CYS A 80 -7.06 0.36 1.42
CA CYS A 80 -6.57 0.01 0.08
C CYS A 80 -5.31 -0.86 0.20
N ALA A 81 -5.26 -1.97 -0.52
CA ALA A 81 -4.10 -2.87 -0.51
C ALA A 81 -2.90 -2.20 -1.18
N ASN A 82 -1.72 -2.33 -0.56
CA ASN A 82 -0.47 -1.83 -1.11
C ASN A 82 0.17 -2.85 -2.05
N ALA A 83 0.83 -2.36 -3.11
CA ALA A 83 1.49 -3.20 -4.09
C ALA A 83 2.75 -3.89 -3.51
N GLY A 84 3.29 -4.85 -4.25
CA GLY A 84 4.51 -5.55 -3.85
C GLY A 84 4.73 -6.81 -4.68
N TRP A 85 5.59 -7.68 -4.18
CA TRP A 85 5.94 -8.93 -4.85
C TRP A 85 6.11 -10.08 -3.84
N VAL A 86 6.05 -11.32 -4.32
CA VAL A 86 6.24 -12.52 -3.49
C VAL A 86 7.43 -13.30 -4.03
N PHE A 87 8.33 -13.69 -3.12
CA PHE A 87 9.53 -14.42 -3.50
C PHE A 87 9.20 -15.77 -4.16
N GLY A 88 9.74 -15.99 -5.36
CA GLY A 88 9.54 -17.21 -6.13
C GLY A 88 8.16 -17.35 -6.77
N MET A 89 7.37 -16.28 -6.85
CA MET A 89 6.08 -16.26 -7.54
C MET A 89 6.22 -15.57 -8.90
N GLU A 90 5.42 -16.00 -9.88
CA GLU A 90 5.35 -15.34 -11.19
C GLU A 90 4.70 -13.96 -11.08
N ASN A 91 5.25 -12.97 -11.78
CA ASN A 91 4.78 -11.57 -11.73
C ASN A 91 3.41 -11.36 -12.42
N THR A 92 2.92 -12.35 -13.16
CA THR A 92 1.63 -12.33 -13.86
C THR A 92 0.47 -12.70 -12.94
N ILE A 93 0.75 -13.25 -11.75
CA ILE A 93 -0.27 -13.66 -10.79
C ILE A 93 -0.83 -12.44 -10.06
N ASP A 94 -2.16 -12.32 -10.01
CA ASP A 94 -2.81 -11.33 -9.15
C ASP A 94 -2.74 -11.76 -7.68
N ILE A 95 -1.71 -11.27 -7.00
CA ILE A 95 -1.45 -11.54 -5.59
C ILE A 95 -2.52 -10.99 -4.63
N ALA A 96 -3.38 -10.07 -5.10
CA ALA A 96 -4.50 -9.52 -4.35
C ALA A 96 -5.83 -10.21 -4.68
N GLY A 97 -5.85 -11.11 -5.67
CA GLY A 97 -7.03 -11.88 -6.06
C GLY A 97 -7.48 -12.87 -4.97
N GLU A 98 -8.75 -13.26 -5.03
CA GLU A 98 -9.38 -14.15 -4.04
C GLU A 98 -8.78 -15.57 -3.97
N GLU A 99 -8.14 -16.00 -5.06
CA GLU A 99 -7.43 -17.27 -5.16
C GLU A 99 -6.25 -17.37 -4.18
N HIS A 100 -5.78 -16.23 -3.66
CA HIS A 100 -4.57 -16.15 -2.86
C HIS A 100 -4.80 -15.44 -1.53
N ARG A 101 -4.19 -16.00 -0.47
CA ARG A 101 -4.24 -15.45 0.89
C ARG A 101 -2.93 -14.76 1.26
N ILE A 102 -2.25 -14.15 0.28
CA ILE A 102 -0.87 -13.62 0.41
C ILE A 102 -0.81 -12.50 1.45
N TYR A 103 -1.72 -11.53 1.38
CA TYR A 103 -1.83 -10.44 2.35
C TYR A 103 -2.12 -10.97 3.77
N LEU A 104 -3.07 -11.90 3.88
CA LEU A 104 -3.40 -12.55 5.16
C LEU A 104 -2.19 -13.30 5.73
N ARG A 105 -1.45 -14.05 4.90
CA ARG A 105 -0.30 -14.86 5.29
C ARG A 105 1.01 -14.07 5.40
N ARG A 106 0.98 -12.75 5.17
CA ARG A 106 2.14 -11.84 5.26
C ARG A 106 3.31 -12.26 4.35
N GLN A 107 3.02 -12.90 3.22
CA GLN A 107 4.05 -13.41 2.30
C GLN A 107 4.56 -12.35 1.32
N LEU A 108 3.91 -11.19 1.29
CA LEU A 108 4.22 -10.08 0.41
C LEU A 108 5.42 -9.29 0.95
N VAL A 109 6.40 -9.04 0.08
CA VAL A 109 7.34 -7.94 0.24
C VAL A 109 6.63 -6.71 -0.30
N VAL A 110 6.11 -5.88 0.61
CA VAL A 110 5.20 -4.79 0.29
C VAL A 110 5.94 -3.48 0.06
N TRP A 111 5.48 -2.70 -0.92
CA TRP A 111 5.86 -1.31 -1.12
C TRP A 111 4.82 -0.43 -0.44
N SER A 112 5.15 0.04 0.77
CA SER A 112 4.18 0.73 1.65
C SER A 112 3.78 2.12 1.15
N ASP A 113 4.48 2.63 0.14
CA ASP A 113 4.27 3.92 -0.52
C ASP A 113 3.30 3.84 -1.72
N SER A 114 2.96 2.64 -2.18
CA SER A 114 2.26 2.43 -3.45
C SER A 114 1.00 1.60 -3.26
N ILE A 115 -0.16 2.17 -3.62
CA ILE A 115 -1.45 1.45 -3.61
C ILE A 115 -1.56 0.58 -4.88
N LYS A 116 -1.99 -0.68 -4.72
CA LYS A 116 -2.30 -1.56 -5.85
C LYS A 116 -3.61 -1.15 -6.53
N LEU A 117 -3.53 -0.82 -7.81
CA LEU A 117 -4.70 -0.51 -8.62
C LEU A 117 -5.41 -1.80 -9.08
N ARG A 118 -6.73 -1.85 -8.92
CA ARG A 118 -7.58 -2.99 -9.30
C ARG A 118 -8.30 -2.68 -10.61
N PHE A 119 -7.73 -3.12 -11.73
CA PHE A 119 -8.33 -2.95 -13.06
C PHE A 119 -9.56 -3.83 -13.29
N GLY A 120 -9.59 -5.02 -12.70
CA GLY A 120 -10.57 -6.06 -13.04
C GLY A 120 -10.21 -6.80 -14.33
N SER A 121 -11.16 -7.57 -14.86
CA SER A 121 -10.99 -8.36 -16.09
C SER A 121 -11.26 -7.53 -17.35
N SER A 122 -12.07 -6.48 -17.25
CA SER A 122 -12.37 -5.57 -18.35
C SER A 122 -12.60 -4.13 -17.89
N GLU A 123 -12.65 -3.20 -18.85
CA GLU A 123 -12.90 -1.76 -18.59
C GLU A 123 -14.15 -1.52 -17.72
N SER A 124 -15.19 -2.32 -17.90
CA SER A 124 -16.43 -2.26 -17.12
C SER A 124 -16.25 -2.41 -15.61
N ASP A 125 -15.19 -3.09 -15.16
CA ASP A 125 -14.99 -3.40 -13.74
C ASP A 125 -14.38 -2.23 -12.96
N SER A 126 -13.71 -1.31 -13.67
CA SER A 126 -13.16 -0.06 -13.11
C SER A 126 -13.04 1.03 -14.18
N PRO A 127 -14.18 1.55 -14.71
CA PRO A 127 -14.18 2.41 -15.90
C PRO A 127 -13.32 3.67 -15.73
N PHE A 128 -13.35 4.28 -14.55
CA PHE A 128 -12.53 5.45 -14.24
C PHE A 128 -11.03 5.15 -14.38
N LEU A 129 -10.55 4.08 -13.74
CA LEU A 129 -9.13 3.72 -13.73
C LEU A 129 -8.61 3.41 -15.14
N TRP A 130 -9.38 2.65 -15.92
CA TRP A 130 -9.02 2.33 -17.30
C TRP A 130 -8.93 3.58 -18.18
N ASN A 131 -9.91 4.48 -18.09
CA ASN A 131 -9.91 5.71 -18.86
C ASN A 131 -8.78 6.66 -18.44
N TYR A 132 -8.57 6.84 -17.13
CA TYR A 132 -7.49 7.65 -16.59
C TYR A 132 -6.11 7.15 -17.05
N MET A 133 -5.87 5.84 -16.97
CA MET A 133 -4.59 5.26 -17.40
C MET A 133 -4.40 5.33 -18.91
N LYS A 134 -5.46 5.18 -19.70
CA LYS A 134 -5.41 5.37 -21.15
C LYS A 134 -4.96 6.79 -21.49
N GLU A 135 -5.56 7.80 -20.87
CA GLU A 135 -5.16 9.20 -21.05
C GLU A 135 -3.71 9.42 -20.61
N TYR A 136 -3.35 8.96 -19.40
CA TYR A 136 -2.00 9.09 -18.84
C TYR A 136 -0.91 8.51 -19.76
N THR A 137 -1.14 7.35 -20.37
CA THR A 137 -0.16 6.71 -21.28
C THR A 137 -0.04 7.36 -22.67
N CYS A 138 -0.97 8.25 -23.02
CA CYS A 138 -0.98 8.96 -24.30
C CYS A 138 -0.39 10.38 -24.21
N GLN A 139 0.01 10.82 -23.01
CA GLN A 139 0.74 12.07 -22.77
C GLN A 139 2.22 11.90 -23.10
#